data_AF-A0A3D9BKF3-F1
#
_entry.id   AF-A0A3D9BKF3-F1
#
_cell.length_a   1.000
_cell.length_b   1.000
_cell.length_c   1.000
_cell.angle_alpha   90.00
_cell.angle_beta   90.00
_cell.angle_gamma   90.00
#
_symmetry.space_group_name_H-M   'P 1'
#
loop_
_entity.id
_entity.type
_entity.pdbx_description
1 polymer ?
#
loop_
_entity_poly.entity_id
_entity_poly.type
_entity_poly.pdbx_seq_one_letter_code
_entity_poly.pdbx_strand_id
1 'polypeptide(L)'
;MSDLSKKAPRIEPALLRDLIHYDPDTGQLTWKARRPVNFTHCKRDPAWVCRIWNAKYEGRPAFGRREHGYIAGRVFGAHVYAHQVAFAIMTGQWPEAQIDHVNGRRSDNRWRNLRPTDSAQNARNTAISRSNSSGVVGVSWNREKRRWWAYIHPAKGRRHLLGSFRSKADAVAVRKAAERHYGYHQNHGRKPAS
;
A
#
# COMPACT_ATOMS: atom_id res chain seq x y z
N MET A 1 -13.01 -28.31 15.51
CA MET A 1 -12.09 -27.22 15.92
C MET A 1 -10.90 -27.27 14.97
N SER A 2 -10.91 -26.50 13.88
CA SER A 2 -9.83 -26.56 12.89
C SER A 2 -8.60 -25.81 13.41
N ASP A 3 -7.54 -26.56 13.63
CA ASP A 3 -6.19 -26.10 13.90
C ASP A 3 -5.77 -24.99 12.90
N LEU A 4 -5.53 -23.78 13.42
CA LEU A 4 -4.98 -22.63 12.70
C LEU A 4 -3.49 -22.89 12.45
N SER A 5 -3.19 -23.93 11.66
CA SER A 5 -1.83 -24.42 11.50
C SER A 5 -0.95 -23.42 10.72
N LYS A 6 -0.05 -22.80 11.48
CA LYS A 6 1.31 -22.36 11.11
C LYS A 6 1.43 -21.46 9.88
N LYS A 7 1.07 -20.18 10.04
CA LYS A 7 1.79 -19.13 9.29
C LYS A 7 3.26 -19.14 9.75
N ALA A 8 4.21 -19.21 8.81
CA ALA A 8 5.62 -19.02 9.12
C ALA A 8 5.79 -17.73 9.95
N PRO A 9 6.58 -17.74 11.03
CA PRO A 9 6.74 -16.58 11.88
C PRO A 9 7.21 -15.40 11.03
N ARG A 10 6.44 -14.31 11.06
CA ARG A 10 6.88 -13.04 10.47
C ARG A 10 8.16 -12.61 11.18
N ILE A 11 9.11 -12.06 10.44
CA ILE A 11 10.36 -11.53 10.99
C ILE A 11 10.04 -10.56 12.11
N GLU A 12 10.63 -10.74 13.29
CA GLU A 12 10.32 -9.88 14.43
C GLU A 12 10.67 -8.41 14.12
N PRO A 13 9.82 -7.44 14.47
CA PRO A 13 10.11 -6.02 14.26
C PRO A 13 11.40 -5.54 14.92
N ALA A 14 11.78 -6.11 16.06
CA ALA A 14 13.07 -5.87 16.69
C ALA A 14 14.24 -6.28 15.78
N LEU A 15 14.16 -7.47 15.17
CA LEU A 15 15.14 -7.94 14.20
C LEU A 15 15.17 -7.05 12.94
N LEU A 16 14.04 -6.49 12.51
CA LEU A 16 14.05 -5.50 11.41
C LEU A 16 14.84 -4.24 11.77
N ARG A 17 14.73 -3.72 12.99
CA ARG A 17 15.51 -2.54 13.46
C ARG A 17 17.01 -2.83 13.55
N ASP A 18 17.36 -4.07 13.85
CA ASP A 18 18.76 -4.50 13.84
C ASP A 18 19.34 -4.53 12.41
N LEU A 19 18.52 -4.91 11.43
CA LEU A 19 18.98 -5.14 10.05
C LEU A 19 18.80 -3.96 9.10
N ILE A 20 17.84 -3.08 9.37
CA ILE A 20 17.40 -2.02 8.45
C ILE A 20 17.31 -0.70 9.18
N HIS A 21 17.91 0.33 8.59
CA HIS A 21 17.69 1.72 8.97
C HIS A 21 16.52 2.26 8.13
N TYR A 22 15.58 2.94 8.78
CA TYR A 22 14.46 3.61 8.15
C TYR A 22 14.50 5.09 8.51
N ASP A 23 14.52 5.94 7.50
CA ASP A 23 14.36 7.39 7.66
C ASP A 23 12.89 7.78 7.43
N PRO A 24 12.17 8.24 8.47
CA PRO A 24 10.75 8.57 8.38
C PRO A 24 10.45 9.79 7.49
N ASP A 25 11.41 10.70 7.31
CA ASP A 25 11.22 11.96 6.58
C ASP A 25 11.46 11.79 5.08
N THR A 26 12.40 10.90 4.71
CA THR A 26 12.67 10.58 3.30
C THR A 26 11.95 9.33 2.82
N GLY A 27 11.56 8.44 3.74
CA GLY A 27 10.95 7.15 3.44
C GLY A 27 11.96 6.11 2.94
N GLN A 28 13.25 6.39 3.06
CA GLN A 28 14.31 5.49 2.60
C GLN A 28 14.55 4.37 3.61
N LEU A 29 14.76 3.16 3.08
CA LEU A 29 15.18 2.01 3.86
C LEU A 29 16.55 1.57 3.36
N THR A 30 17.53 1.49 4.24
CA THR A 30 18.89 1.05 3.92
C THR A 30 19.30 -0.12 4.81
N TRP A 31 20.14 -1.01 4.29
CA TRP A 31 20.68 -2.11 5.07
C TRP A 31 21.70 -1.60 6.09
N LYS A 32 21.57 -2.05 7.34
CA LYS A 32 22.61 -1.92 8.36
C LYS A 32 23.65 -3.03 8.19
N ALA A 33 24.85 -2.81 8.73
CA ALA A 33 25.86 -3.85 8.84
C ALA A 33 25.29 -5.09 9.54
N ARG A 34 25.53 -6.27 8.97
CA ARG A 34 25.19 -7.53 9.62
C ARG A 34 26.35 -8.03 10.47
N ARG A 35 26.02 -8.97 11.35
CA ARG A 35 26.94 -9.70 12.21
C ARG A 35 27.05 -11.15 11.74
N PRO A 36 28.18 -11.86 11.99
CA PRO A 36 28.34 -13.27 11.63
C PRO A 36 27.20 -14.16 12.14
N VAL A 37 26.63 -13.86 13.32
CA VAL A 37 25.47 -14.58 13.89
C VAL A 37 24.24 -14.57 12.97
N ASN A 38 24.11 -13.59 12.06
CA ASN A 38 23.02 -13.55 11.08
C ASN A 38 23.17 -14.57 9.94
N PHE A 39 24.29 -15.31 9.88
CA PHE A 39 24.62 -16.24 8.79
C PHE A 39 24.97 -17.66 9.28
N THR A 40 24.65 -18.00 10.53
CA THR A 40 24.90 -19.34 11.12
C THR A 40 24.22 -20.48 10.38
N HIS A 41 23.17 -20.19 9.60
CA HIS A 41 22.46 -21.16 8.76
C HIS A 41 23.17 -21.44 7.41
N CYS A 42 24.23 -20.70 7.07
CA CYS A 42 24.97 -20.91 5.83
C CYS A 42 25.95 -22.09 5.98
N LYS A 43 26.16 -22.86 4.91
CA LYS A 43 27.18 -23.92 4.86
C LYS A 43 28.63 -23.40 4.88
N ARG A 44 28.82 -22.11 4.59
CA ARG A 44 30.13 -21.43 4.55
C ARG A 44 30.38 -20.72 5.87
N ASP A 45 31.64 -20.43 6.15
CA ASP A 45 32.05 -19.64 7.32
C ASP A 45 31.20 -18.35 7.48
N PRO A 46 30.50 -18.17 8.61
CA PRO A 46 29.60 -17.03 8.80
C PRO A 46 30.31 -15.67 8.76
N ALA A 47 31.56 -15.59 9.22
CA ALA A 47 32.31 -14.32 9.19
C ALA A 47 32.66 -13.92 7.75
N TRP A 48 33.08 -14.88 6.92
CA TRP A 48 33.32 -14.69 5.50
C TRP A 48 32.05 -14.27 4.75
N VAL A 49 30.93 -14.97 4.97
CA VAL A 49 29.65 -14.61 4.34
C VAL A 49 29.21 -13.21 4.75
N CYS A 50 29.35 -12.88 6.04
CA CYS A 50 29.03 -11.57 6.59
C CYS A 50 29.83 -10.45 5.92
N ARG A 51 31.15 -10.62 5.79
CA ARG A 51 32.04 -9.64 5.13
C ARG A 51 31.62 -9.38 3.68
N ILE A 52 31.37 -10.43 2.91
CA ILE A 52 30.92 -10.30 1.50
C ILE A 52 29.55 -9.63 1.42
N TRP A 53 28.65 -9.97 2.32
CA TRP A 53 27.32 -9.38 2.36
C TRP A 53 27.39 -7.87 2.68
N ASN A 54 28.12 -7.49 3.74
CA ASN A 54 28.25 -6.09 4.15
C ASN A 54 28.88 -5.25 3.04
N ALA A 55 29.98 -5.73 2.42
CA ALA A 55 30.61 -5.04 1.28
C ALA A 55 29.65 -4.78 0.11
N LYS A 56 28.65 -5.66 -0.09
CA LYS A 56 27.69 -5.54 -1.18
C LYS A 56 26.44 -4.72 -0.81
N TYR A 57 25.98 -4.77 0.44
CA TYR A 57 24.64 -4.32 0.78
C TYR A 57 24.59 -3.24 1.85
N GLU A 58 25.56 -3.16 2.77
CA GLU A 58 25.56 -2.17 3.84
C GLU A 58 25.44 -0.74 3.30
N GLY A 59 24.58 0.06 3.92
CA GLY A 59 24.29 1.44 3.51
C GLY A 59 23.48 1.58 2.22
N ARG A 60 23.32 0.51 1.43
CA ARG A 60 22.56 0.53 0.18
C ARG A 60 21.06 0.38 0.42
N PRO A 61 20.21 0.80 -0.54
CA PRO A 61 18.77 0.60 -0.43
C PRO A 61 18.41 -0.85 -0.11
N ALA A 62 17.60 -1.06 0.93
CA ALA A 62 17.24 -2.38 1.42
C ALA A 62 16.42 -3.16 0.38
N PHE A 63 15.58 -2.44 -0.37
CA PHE A 63 14.61 -2.97 -1.31
C PHE A 63 14.66 -2.17 -2.62
N GLY A 64 14.29 -2.83 -3.72
CA GLY A 64 14.31 -2.21 -5.05
C GLY A 64 13.35 -2.83 -6.06
N ARG A 65 12.73 -3.98 -5.77
CA ARG A 65 11.77 -4.61 -6.68
C ARG A 65 10.46 -3.82 -6.66
N ARG A 66 9.88 -3.58 -7.84
CA ARG A 66 8.54 -3.01 -7.99
C ARG A 66 7.52 -4.13 -8.14
N GLU A 67 6.47 -4.10 -7.32
CA GLU A 67 5.36 -5.06 -7.40
C GLU A 67 4.04 -4.34 -7.16
N HIS A 68 3.14 -4.35 -8.15
CA HIS A 68 1.88 -3.60 -8.12
C HIS A 68 2.02 -2.10 -7.75
N GLY A 69 3.19 -1.52 -8.05
CA GLY A 69 3.58 -0.14 -7.71
C GLY A 69 4.26 0.04 -6.36
N TYR A 70 4.27 -0.98 -5.49
CA TYR A 70 4.96 -0.97 -4.21
C TYR A 70 6.44 -1.30 -4.36
N ILE A 71 7.27 -0.77 -3.45
CA ILE A 71 8.66 -1.25 -3.27
C ILE A 71 8.61 -2.51 -2.41
N ALA A 72 9.28 -3.56 -2.86
CA ALA A 72 9.34 -4.85 -2.20
C ALA A 72 10.76 -5.45 -2.26
N GLY A 73 10.99 -6.46 -1.42
CA GLY A 73 12.23 -7.21 -1.38
C GLY A 73 12.13 -8.44 -0.49
N ARG A 74 13.28 -8.92 -0.02
CA ARG A 74 13.36 -10.07 0.86
C ARG A 74 14.25 -9.80 2.07
N VAL A 75 13.84 -10.32 3.22
CA VAL A 75 14.66 -10.39 4.43
C VAL A 75 14.67 -11.86 4.84
N PHE A 76 15.86 -12.47 4.94
CA PHE A 76 16.02 -13.91 5.22
C PHE A 76 15.12 -14.83 4.38
N GLY A 77 14.99 -14.53 3.08
CA GLY A 77 14.16 -15.30 2.15
C GLY A 77 12.65 -14.96 2.19
N ALA A 78 12.15 -14.33 3.26
CA ALA A 78 10.76 -13.91 3.37
C ALA A 78 10.48 -12.64 2.56
N HIS A 79 9.41 -12.65 1.78
CA HIS A 79 8.96 -11.51 0.98
C HIS A 79 8.36 -10.42 1.88
N VAL A 80 8.76 -9.16 1.66
CA VAL A 80 8.27 -8.02 2.44
C VAL A 80 8.07 -6.78 1.56
N TYR A 81 7.07 -5.97 1.91
CA TYR A 81 6.85 -4.65 1.31
C TYR A 81 7.49 -3.55 2.16
N ALA A 82 8.12 -2.58 1.51
CA ALA A 82 8.84 -1.48 2.16
C ALA A 82 7.98 -0.69 3.15
N HIS A 83 6.73 -0.37 2.76
CA HIS A 83 5.81 0.37 3.62
C HIS A 83 5.41 -0.42 4.89
N GLN A 84 5.34 -1.75 4.82
CA GLN A 84 5.03 -2.60 5.99
C GLN A 84 6.24 -2.70 6.91
N VAL A 85 7.45 -2.78 6.35
CA VAL A 85 8.70 -2.76 7.11
C VAL A 85 8.89 -1.41 7.81
N ALA A 86 8.64 -0.29 7.12
CA ALA A 86 8.64 1.04 7.72
C ALA A 86 7.67 1.12 8.92
N PHE A 87 6.44 0.66 8.74
CA PHE A 87 5.46 0.60 9.82
C PHE A 87 5.92 -0.28 11.00
N ALA A 88 6.45 -1.47 10.73
CA ALA A 88 6.94 -2.37 11.76
C ALA A 88 8.12 -1.79 12.55
N ILE A 89 9.04 -1.11 11.87
CA ILE A 89 10.17 -0.42 12.52
C ILE A 89 9.67 0.71 13.41
N MET A 90 8.72 1.54 12.94
CA MET A 90 8.21 2.67 13.70
C MET A 90 7.36 2.25 14.91
N THR A 91 6.53 1.20 14.76
CA THR A 91 5.52 0.84 15.77
C THR A 91 5.92 -0.36 16.64
N GLY A 92 6.88 -1.18 16.21
CA GLY A 92 7.27 -2.40 16.90
C GLY A 92 6.36 -3.59 16.64
N GLN A 93 5.39 -3.44 15.73
CA GLN A 93 4.44 -4.49 15.38
C GLN A 93 4.18 -4.51 13.88
N TRP A 94 3.91 -5.69 13.32
CA TRP A 94 3.43 -5.75 11.95
C TRP A 94 2.03 -5.16 11.85
N PRO A 95 1.68 -4.55 10.70
CA PRO A 95 0.35 -4.01 10.53
C PRO A 95 -0.67 -5.15 10.53
N GLU A 96 -1.69 -5.03 11.37
CA GLU A 96 -2.86 -5.91 11.41
C GLU A 96 -3.80 -5.64 10.23
N ALA A 97 -3.86 -4.38 9.80
CA ALA A 97 -4.64 -3.89 8.68
C ALA A 97 -3.76 -3.56 7.47
N GLN A 98 -4.38 -3.08 6.38
CA GLN A 98 -3.61 -2.57 5.24
C GLN A 98 -2.97 -1.23 5.60
N ILE A 99 -1.81 -0.94 5.00
CA ILE A 99 -1.20 0.38 5.08
C ILE A 99 -1.46 1.09 3.75
N ASP A 100 -2.13 2.23 3.79
CA ASP A 100 -2.40 3.08 2.64
C ASP A 100 -1.42 4.24 2.57
N HIS A 101 -1.17 4.68 1.34
CA HIS A 101 -0.38 5.85 1.01
C HIS A 101 -1.34 7.03 0.84
N VAL A 102 -1.27 8.02 1.73
CA VAL A 102 -2.20 9.17 1.75
C VAL A 102 -2.22 9.89 0.39
N ASN A 103 -1.05 10.14 -0.19
CA ASN A 103 -0.90 10.76 -1.52
C ASN A 103 -1.15 9.80 -2.70
N GLY A 104 -1.40 8.51 -2.43
CA GLY A 104 -1.64 7.50 -3.43
C GLY A 104 -0.42 7.03 -4.23
N ARG A 105 0.78 7.53 -3.92
CA ARG A 105 2.05 7.11 -4.51
C ARG A 105 2.68 5.99 -3.68
N ARG A 106 2.52 4.75 -4.16
CA ARG A 106 2.97 3.52 -3.49
C ARG A 106 4.49 3.39 -3.28
N SER A 107 5.26 4.24 -3.95
CA SER A 107 6.71 4.34 -3.82
C SER A 107 7.17 5.29 -2.72
N ASP A 108 6.28 6.16 -2.21
CA ASP A 108 6.59 7.20 -1.24
C ASP A 108 6.34 6.69 0.18
N ASN A 109 7.35 6.04 0.77
CA ASN A 109 7.24 5.39 2.08
C ASN A 109 7.59 6.32 3.25
N ARG A 110 7.51 7.64 3.09
CA ARG A 110 7.65 8.58 4.20
C ARG A 110 6.61 8.31 5.27
N TRP A 111 6.97 8.42 6.54
CA TRP A 111 6.10 8.05 7.65
C TRP A 111 4.80 8.86 7.62
N ARG A 112 4.90 10.18 7.38
CA ARG A 112 3.75 11.08 7.21
C ARG A 112 2.79 10.70 6.07
N ASN A 113 3.22 9.85 5.14
CA ASN A 113 2.42 9.40 4.01
C ASN A 113 1.83 8.00 4.21
N LEU A 114 2.19 7.28 5.28
CA LEU A 114 1.68 5.95 5.59
C LEU A 114 0.60 6.03 6.66
N ARG A 115 -0.50 5.32 6.47
CA ARG A 115 -1.55 5.18 7.49
C ARG A 115 -2.11 3.76 7.53
N PRO A 116 -2.39 3.19 8.71
CA PRO A 116 -3.31 2.06 8.82
C PRO A 116 -4.66 2.43 8.22
N THR A 117 -5.23 1.52 7.44
CA THR A 117 -6.55 1.68 6.85
C THR A 117 -7.27 0.34 6.82
N ASP A 118 -8.59 0.39 6.96
CA ASP A 118 -9.42 -0.73 6.54
C ASP A 118 -9.63 -0.72 5.02
N SER A 119 -10.14 -1.84 4.48
CA SER A 119 -10.40 -1.98 3.04
C SER A 119 -11.43 -1.00 2.47
N ALA A 120 -12.39 -0.53 3.28
CA ALA A 120 -13.42 0.40 2.85
C ALA A 120 -12.88 1.83 2.77
N GLN A 121 -12.11 2.27 3.76
CA GLN A 121 -11.37 3.53 3.76
C GLN A 121 -10.37 3.59 2.61
N ASN A 122 -9.63 2.51 2.34
CA ASN A 122 -8.74 2.41 1.18
C ASN A 122 -9.52 2.58 -0.13
N ALA A 123 -10.66 1.90 -0.27
CA ALA A 123 -11.52 2.03 -1.46
C ALA A 123 -11.98 3.48 -1.67
N ARG A 124 -12.26 4.24 -0.60
CA ARG A 124 -12.60 5.67 -0.66
C ARG A 124 -11.40 6.58 -1.00
N ASN A 125 -10.18 6.06 -1.03
CA ASN A 125 -8.96 6.74 -1.50
C ASN A 125 -8.39 6.12 -2.79
N THR A 126 -9.17 5.37 -3.57
CA THR A 126 -8.67 4.76 -4.81
C THR A 126 -8.61 5.73 -5.98
N ALA A 127 -7.63 5.49 -6.87
CA ALA A 127 -7.54 6.13 -8.17
C ALA A 127 -8.65 5.63 -9.11
N ILE A 128 -8.97 6.43 -10.13
CA ILE A 128 -9.89 5.99 -11.18
C ILE A 128 -9.29 4.81 -11.96
N SER A 129 -10.13 3.84 -12.31
CA SER A 129 -9.70 2.71 -13.15
C SER A 129 -9.25 3.20 -14.53
N ARG A 130 -8.19 2.60 -15.09
CA ARG A 130 -7.75 2.85 -16.47
C ARG A 130 -8.82 2.50 -17.50
N SER A 131 -9.74 1.60 -17.17
CA SER A 131 -10.89 1.22 -18.01
C SER A 131 -12.12 2.11 -17.83
N ASN A 132 -12.07 3.12 -16.96
CA ASN A 132 -13.21 4.01 -16.75
C ASN A 132 -13.39 4.92 -17.98
N SER A 133 -14.50 4.73 -18.68
CA SER A 133 -14.83 5.46 -19.92
C SER A 133 -15.50 6.82 -19.68
N SER A 134 -16.02 7.08 -18.47
CA SER A 134 -16.66 8.35 -18.15
C SER A 134 -15.67 9.41 -17.67
N GLY A 135 -14.46 9.02 -17.26
CA GLY A 135 -13.49 9.88 -16.61
C GLY A 135 -13.85 10.26 -15.16
N VAL A 136 -14.93 9.71 -14.59
CA VAL A 136 -15.35 9.96 -13.21
C VAL A 136 -15.83 8.66 -12.54
N VAL A 137 -15.30 8.35 -11.35
CA VAL A 137 -15.73 7.16 -10.58
C VAL A 137 -17.19 7.32 -10.14
N GLY A 138 -18.00 6.28 -10.33
CA GLY A 138 -19.41 6.33 -9.93
C GLY A 138 -20.32 7.06 -10.92
N VAL A 139 -19.82 7.41 -12.11
CA VAL A 139 -20.63 7.97 -13.20
C VAL A 139 -20.51 7.08 -14.42
N SER A 140 -21.62 6.68 -15.02
CA SER A 140 -21.64 5.85 -16.22
C SER A 140 -22.78 6.22 -17.16
N TRP A 141 -22.60 5.97 -18.46
CA TRP A 141 -23.66 6.16 -19.45
C TRP A 141 -24.48 4.88 -19.60
N ASN A 142 -25.78 4.95 -19.33
CA ASN A 142 -26.71 3.89 -19.68
C ASN A 142 -27.20 4.10 -21.13
N ARG A 143 -26.79 3.20 -22.04
CA ARG A 143 -27.11 3.27 -23.47
C ARG A 143 -28.59 3.05 -23.76
N GLU A 144 -29.22 2.10 -23.08
CA GLU A 144 -30.62 1.72 -23.29
C GLU A 144 -31.55 2.88 -22.88
N LYS A 145 -31.34 3.45 -21.70
CA LYS A 145 -32.16 4.56 -21.18
C LYS A 145 -31.73 5.92 -21.71
N ARG A 146 -30.57 6.02 -22.37
CA ARG A 146 -29.95 7.27 -22.85
C ARG A 146 -29.87 8.31 -21.71
N ARG A 147 -29.33 7.87 -20.57
CA ARG A 147 -29.17 8.67 -19.35
C ARG A 147 -27.81 8.41 -18.71
N TRP A 148 -27.25 9.43 -18.09
CA TRP A 148 -26.09 9.32 -17.20
C TRP A 148 -26.54 8.86 -15.83
N TRP A 149 -25.98 7.78 -15.33
CA TRP A 149 -26.20 7.32 -13.96
C TRP A 149 -25.10 7.84 -13.05
N ALA A 150 -25.50 8.31 -11.87
CA ALA A 150 -24.58 8.58 -10.76
C ALA A 150 -24.88 7.60 -9.64
N TYR A 151 -23.84 6.98 -9.09
CA TYR A 151 -23.94 6.06 -7.96
C TYR A 151 -22.74 6.20 -7.03
N ILE A 152 -22.91 5.75 -5.80
CA ILE A 152 -21.88 5.77 -4.75
C ILE A 152 -21.91 4.47 -3.96
N HIS A 153 -20.82 4.16 -3.27
CA HIS A 153 -20.73 3.04 -2.35
C HIS A 153 -20.52 3.54 -0.91
N PRO A 154 -21.59 3.86 -0.16
CA PRO A 154 -21.47 4.35 1.21
C PRO A 154 -20.75 3.37 2.13
N ALA A 155 -20.95 2.07 1.90
CA ALA A 155 -20.36 0.97 2.64
C ALA A 155 -19.96 -0.17 1.70
N LYS A 156 -19.10 -1.08 2.18
CA LYS A 156 -18.63 -2.24 1.42
C LYS A 156 -19.82 -3.03 0.86
N GLY A 157 -19.82 -3.31 -0.44
CA GLY A 157 -20.85 -4.09 -1.11
C GLY A 157 -22.18 -3.37 -1.38
N ARG A 158 -22.43 -2.19 -0.79
CA ARG A 158 -23.70 -1.48 -0.95
C ARG A 158 -23.57 -0.36 -2.00
N ARG A 159 -24.13 -0.58 -3.19
CA ARG A 159 -24.24 0.46 -4.24
C ARG A 159 -25.54 1.24 -4.05
N HIS A 160 -25.44 2.56 -3.93
CA HIS A 160 -26.59 3.46 -3.90
C HIS A 160 -26.65 4.24 -5.21
N LEU A 161 -27.77 4.12 -5.93
CA LEU A 161 -28.05 4.98 -7.08
C LEU A 161 -28.42 6.37 -6.58
N LEU A 162 -27.66 7.38 -6.98
CA LEU A 162 -27.93 8.78 -6.63
C LEU A 162 -28.93 9.42 -7.60
N GLY A 163 -29.02 8.91 -8.82
CA GLY A 163 -29.99 9.35 -9.82
C GLY A 163 -29.59 9.01 -11.24
N SER A 164 -30.49 9.36 -12.16
CA SER A 164 -30.28 9.29 -13.61
C SER A 164 -30.54 10.65 -14.24
N PHE A 165 -29.64 11.11 -15.10
CA PHE A 165 -29.58 12.48 -15.59
C PHE A 165 -29.47 12.50 -17.12
N ARG A 166 -29.91 13.58 -17.75
CA ARG A 166 -29.68 13.80 -19.20
C ARG A 166 -28.26 14.29 -19.46
N SER A 167 -27.73 15.12 -18.58
CA SER A 167 -26.38 15.68 -18.66
C SER A 167 -25.38 14.87 -17.85
N LYS A 168 -24.17 14.71 -18.40
CA LYS A 168 -23.03 14.15 -17.66
C LYS A 168 -22.64 15.07 -16.50
N ALA A 169 -22.72 16.38 -16.69
CA ALA A 169 -22.31 17.37 -15.70
C ALA A 169 -23.15 17.25 -14.42
N ASP A 170 -24.47 17.07 -14.55
CA ASP A 170 -25.38 16.89 -13.41
C ASP A 170 -25.06 15.62 -12.62
N ALA A 171 -24.85 14.51 -13.33
CA ALA A 171 -24.45 13.24 -12.71
C ALA A 171 -23.12 13.38 -11.93
N VAL A 172 -22.15 14.13 -12.48
CA VAL A 172 -20.87 14.42 -11.82
C VAL A 172 -21.06 15.33 -10.60
N ALA A 173 -21.90 16.35 -10.69
CA ALA A 173 -22.17 17.28 -9.59
C ALA A 173 -22.78 16.54 -8.38
N VAL A 174 -23.80 15.71 -8.63
CA VAL A 174 -24.43 14.88 -7.60
C VAL A 174 -23.44 13.85 -7.03
N ARG A 175 -22.62 13.22 -7.89
CA ARG A 175 -21.57 12.30 -7.44
C ARG A 175 -20.59 12.97 -6.47
N LYS A 176 -20.07 14.16 -6.82
CA LYS A 176 -19.13 14.93 -5.98
C LYS A 176 -19.75 15.41 -4.68
N ALA A 177 -21.03 15.78 -4.68
CA ALA A 177 -21.74 16.13 -3.45
C ALA A 177 -21.83 14.93 -2.50
N ALA A 178 -22.15 13.75 -3.04
CA ALA A 178 -22.20 12.52 -2.26
C ALA A 178 -20.80 12.12 -1.73
N GLU A 179 -19.71 12.31 -2.49
CA GLU A 179 -18.34 12.06 -1.98
C GLU A 179 -18.05 12.84 -0.70
N ARG A 180 -18.40 14.12 -0.65
CA ARG A 180 -18.26 14.96 0.55
C ARG A 180 -19.12 14.44 1.70
N HIS A 181 -20.37 14.12 1.43
CA HIS A 181 -21.31 13.64 2.45
C HIS A 181 -20.85 12.32 3.10
N TYR A 182 -20.32 11.37 2.31
CA TYR A 182 -19.89 10.06 2.81
C TYR A 182 -18.40 10.00 3.19
N GLY A 183 -17.72 11.15 3.28
CA GLY A 183 -16.33 11.24 3.75
C GLY A 183 -15.33 10.54 2.83
N TYR A 184 -15.50 10.66 1.51
CA TYR A 184 -14.49 10.20 0.56
C TYR A 184 -13.25 11.11 0.62
N HIS A 185 -12.07 10.53 0.41
CA HIS A 185 -10.84 11.30 0.42
C HIS A 185 -10.75 12.21 -0.81
N GLN A 186 -10.14 13.39 -0.67
CA GLN A 186 -9.99 14.34 -1.78
C GLN A 186 -9.23 13.77 -3.00
N ASN A 187 -8.40 12.74 -2.78
CA ASN A 187 -7.66 12.05 -3.84
C ASN A 187 -8.46 10.92 -4.52
N HIS A 188 -9.73 10.71 -4.14
CA HIS A 188 -10.57 9.71 -4.77
C HIS A 188 -10.80 10.03 -6.25
N GLY A 189 -10.68 9.03 -7.12
CA GLY A 189 -10.83 9.23 -8.56
C GLY A 189 -9.65 9.95 -9.21
N ARG A 190 -8.52 10.16 -8.50
CA ARG A 190 -7.28 10.67 -9.13
C ARG A 190 -6.90 9.82 -10.34
N LYS A 191 -6.28 10.45 -11.34
CA LYS A 191 -5.71 9.70 -12.46
C LYS A 191 -4.59 8.76 -11.94
N PRO A 192 -4.55 7.49 -12.38
CA PRO A 192 -3.42 6.63 -12.06
C PRO A 192 -2.14 7.28 -12.59
N ALA A 193 -1.04 7.15 -11.84
CA ALA A 193 0.28 7.56 -12.34
C ALA A 193 0.56 6.80 -13.65
N SER A 194 1.11 7.53 -14.63
CA SER A 194 1.39 7.08 -16.00
C SER A 194 2.15 5.77 -16.02
#